data_AF-A0AAU1WYZ0-F1
#
_entry.id   AF-A0AAU1WYZ0-F1
#
_cell.length_a   1.000
_cell.length_b   1.000
_cell.length_c   1.000
_cell.angle_alpha   90.00
_cell.angle_beta   90.00
_cell.angle_gamma   90.00
#
_symmetry.space_group_name_H-M   'P 1'
#
loop_
_entity.id
_entity.type
_entity.pdbx_description
1 polymer ?
#
loop_
_entity_poly.entity_id
_entity_poly.type
_entity_poly.pdbx_seq_one_letter_code
_entity_poly.pdbx_strand_id
1 'polypeptide(L)'
;MSLTRVLLASGRSIALSEVRVSSTYGGMLEGYPCRLVNDLKIGGLLRTAGAGVRDGRVHLVVPTRDRPEGRGGGFGPVEVLPPVTCVGAFASAAVDPGLEPVLHRSALTVVWFQHTTDVAEAGEVPGFLDIPWEEVAEDHEL
;
A
#
# COMPACT_ATOMS: atom_id res chain seq x y z
N MET A 1 -19.82 -2.41 1.53
CA MET A 1 -19.39 -3.62 2.28
C MET A 1 -17.88 -3.59 2.43
N SER A 2 -17.32 -4.12 3.52
CA SER A 2 -15.86 -4.25 3.71
C SER A 2 -15.40 -5.65 3.29
N LEU A 3 -14.28 -5.73 2.59
CA LEU A 3 -13.62 -6.99 2.21
C LEU A 3 -12.89 -7.63 3.40
N THR A 4 -12.19 -6.81 4.18
CA THR A 4 -11.52 -7.23 5.43
C THR A 4 -11.36 -6.03 6.37
N ARG A 5 -10.95 -6.30 7.60
CA ARG A 5 -10.59 -5.29 8.60
C ARG A 5 -9.20 -5.56 9.14
N VAL A 6 -8.45 -4.50 9.36
CA VAL A 6 -7.09 -4.53 9.93
C VAL A 6 -7.09 -3.68 11.19
N LEU A 7 -6.46 -4.19 12.25
CA LEU A 7 -6.22 -3.43 13.49
C LEU A 7 -4.79 -2.89 13.43
N LEU A 8 -4.64 -1.57 13.33
CA LEU A 8 -3.33 -0.92 13.35
C LEU A 8 -2.71 -0.98 14.75
N ALA A 9 -1.39 -0.80 14.83
CA ALA A 9 -0.64 -0.74 16.09
C ALA A 9 -1.12 0.40 17.01
N SER A 10 -1.70 1.46 16.44
CA SER A 10 -2.35 2.55 17.20
C SER A 10 -3.66 2.12 17.91
N GLY A 11 -4.16 0.91 17.64
CA GLY A 11 -5.46 0.43 18.12
C GLY A 11 -6.63 0.82 17.21
N ARG A 12 -6.38 1.54 16.11
CA ARG A 12 -7.41 1.93 15.15
C ARG A 12 -7.80 0.76 14.25
N SER A 13 -9.11 0.53 14.08
CA SER A 13 -9.64 -0.44 13.12
C SER A 13 -9.96 0.22 11.79
N ILE A 14 -9.29 -0.22 10.73
CA ILE A 14 -9.52 0.23 9.36
C ILE A 14 -10.17 -0.88 8.53
N ALA A 15 -11.08 -0.52 7.64
CA ALA A 15 -11.82 -1.43 6.78
C ALA A 15 -11.40 -1.25 5.32
N LEU A 16 -11.03 -2.35 4.67
CA LEU A 16 -10.72 -2.39 3.24
C LEU A 16 -12.03 -2.47 2.45
N SER A 17 -12.24 -1.58 1.49
CA SER A 17 -13.44 -1.58 0.63
C SER A 17 -13.16 -2.05 -0.80
N GLU A 18 -11.96 -1.79 -1.32
CA GLU A 18 -11.52 -2.18 -2.66
C GLU A 18 -10.04 -2.54 -2.62
N VAL A 19 -9.62 -3.54 -3.39
CA VAL A 19 -8.22 -3.88 -3.61
C VAL A 19 -7.97 -4.26 -5.06
N ARG A 20 -6.87 -3.73 -5.61
CA ARG A 20 -6.31 -4.15 -6.89
C ARG A 20 -5.00 -4.87 -6.65
N VAL A 21 -4.90 -6.10 -7.14
CA VAL A 21 -3.72 -6.95 -7.04
C VAL A 21 -3.10 -7.12 -8.43
N SER A 22 -1.79 -7.00 -8.54
CA SER A 22 -1.06 -7.12 -9.81
C SER A 22 0.36 -7.68 -9.63
N SER A 23 0.93 -8.24 -10.70
CA SER A 23 2.34 -8.67 -10.70
C SER A 23 3.27 -7.47 -10.77
N THR A 24 4.17 -7.32 -9.79
CA THR A 24 5.09 -6.16 -9.67
C THR A 24 5.98 -5.98 -10.89
N TYR A 25 6.47 -7.08 -11.45
CA TYR A 25 7.31 -7.10 -12.66
C TYR A 25 6.54 -7.48 -13.92
N GLY A 26 5.21 -7.63 -13.84
CA GLY A 26 4.36 -7.86 -14.99
C GLY A 26 4.59 -6.82 -16.10
N GLY A 27 4.71 -7.27 -17.35
CA GLY A 27 4.97 -6.41 -18.51
C GLY A 27 6.42 -5.97 -18.70
N MET A 28 7.36 -6.40 -17.85
CA MET A 28 8.79 -6.19 -18.06
C MET A 28 9.31 -7.19 -19.12
N LEU A 29 9.57 -6.69 -20.34
CA LEU A 29 10.04 -7.52 -21.46
C LEU A 29 11.57 -7.70 -21.45
N GLU A 30 12.31 -6.67 -21.06
CA GLU A 30 13.78 -6.64 -21.05
C GLU A 30 14.31 -5.97 -19.78
N GLY A 31 15.57 -6.28 -19.47
CA GLY A 31 16.26 -5.79 -18.28
C GLY A 31 16.16 -6.75 -17.09
N TYR A 32 16.44 -6.22 -15.91
CA TYR A 32 16.39 -6.96 -14.64
C TYR A 32 15.94 -6.03 -13.51
N PRO A 33 15.35 -6.58 -12.43
CA PRO A 33 15.05 -5.81 -11.24
C PRO A 33 16.31 -5.19 -10.62
N CYS A 34 16.32 -3.87 -10.52
CA CYS A 34 17.37 -3.11 -9.86
C CYS A 34 16.75 -1.88 -9.18
N ARG A 35 17.54 -1.19 -8.36
CA ARG A 35 17.07 0.00 -7.62
C ARG A 35 16.38 1.02 -8.52
N LEU A 36 17.00 1.36 -9.66
CA LEU A 36 16.45 2.35 -10.60
C LEU A 36 15.07 1.92 -11.13
N VAL A 37 14.94 0.67 -11.57
CA VAL A 37 13.66 0.11 -12.07
C VAL A 37 12.60 0.12 -10.97
N ASN A 38 12.96 -0.32 -9.75
CA ASN A 38 12.04 -0.39 -8.63
C ASN A 38 11.53 1.00 -8.23
N ASP A 39 12.43 1.99 -8.16
CA ASP A 39 12.08 3.37 -7.84
C ASP A 39 11.13 3.98 -8.90
N LEU A 40 11.38 3.70 -10.19
CA LEU A 40 10.47 4.12 -11.28
C LEU A 40 9.10 3.43 -11.20
N LYS A 41 9.07 2.13 -10.89
CA LYS A 41 7.82 1.37 -10.72
C LYS A 41 7.00 1.89 -9.55
N ILE A 42 7.61 2.08 -8.38
CA ILE A 42 6.95 2.66 -7.20
C ILE A 42 6.42 4.05 -7.53
N GLY A 43 7.25 4.91 -8.13
CA GLY A 43 6.82 6.26 -8.51
C GLY A 43 5.65 6.27 -9.51
N GLY A 44 5.67 5.38 -10.50
CA GLY A 44 4.57 5.21 -11.45
C GLY A 44 3.29 4.75 -10.77
N LEU A 45 3.40 3.74 -9.90
CA LEU A 45 2.30 3.19 -9.14
C LEU A 45 1.61 4.26 -8.27
N LEU A 46 2.39 5.04 -7.52
CA LEU A 46 1.87 6.12 -6.68
C LEU A 46 1.12 7.18 -7.49
N ARG A 47 1.65 7.56 -8.66
CA ARG A 47 0.95 8.48 -9.57
C ARG A 47 -0.38 7.91 -10.06
N THR A 48 -0.41 6.64 -10.46
CA THR A 48 -1.64 6.00 -10.96
C THR A 48 -2.66 5.77 -9.86
N ALA A 49 -2.23 5.41 -8.64
CA ALA A 49 -3.10 5.24 -7.49
C ALA A 49 -3.72 6.59 -7.09
N GLY A 50 -2.94 7.68 -7.09
CA GLY A 50 -3.44 9.01 -6.76
C GLY A 50 -4.44 9.57 -7.77
N ALA A 51 -4.30 9.23 -9.05
CA ALA A 51 -5.18 9.75 -10.11
C ALA A 51 -6.64 9.24 -10.04
N GLY A 52 -6.90 8.12 -9.36
CA GLY A 52 -8.24 7.53 -9.25
C GLY A 52 -9.00 7.88 -7.96
N VAL A 53 -8.38 8.61 -7.05
CA VAL A 53 -8.92 8.90 -5.71
C VAL A 53 -9.38 10.35 -5.68
N ARG A 54 -10.61 10.59 -5.20
CA ARG A 54 -11.22 11.94 -5.18
C ARG A 54 -10.33 12.98 -4.49
N ASP A 55 -9.52 12.56 -3.50
CA ASP A 55 -8.73 13.47 -2.66
C ASP A 55 -7.21 13.14 -2.66
N GLY A 56 -6.78 12.20 -3.49
CA GLY A 56 -5.36 12.01 -3.86
C GLY A 56 -4.39 11.52 -2.76
N ARG A 57 -4.83 11.29 -1.52
CA ARG A 57 -3.95 10.77 -0.45
C ARG A 57 -3.63 9.30 -0.64
N VAL A 58 -2.38 9.07 -1.01
CA VAL A 58 -1.80 7.74 -1.18
C VAL A 58 -0.66 7.56 -0.18
N HIS A 59 -0.72 6.51 0.63
CA HIS A 59 0.36 6.12 1.52
C HIS A 59 1.07 4.88 0.98
N LEU A 60 2.40 4.94 0.89
CA LEU A 60 3.24 3.79 0.55
C LEU A 60 3.72 3.12 1.83
N VAL A 61 3.33 1.87 2.05
CA VAL A 61 4.04 1.00 2.98
C VAL A 61 5.38 0.64 2.33
N VAL A 62 6.47 1.09 2.95
CA VAL A 62 7.82 0.95 2.38
C VAL A 62 8.12 -0.53 2.16
N PRO A 63 8.31 -0.99 0.91
CA PRO A 63 8.50 -2.41 0.65
C PRO A 63 9.88 -2.88 1.10
N THR A 64 9.95 -4.14 1.50
CA THR A 64 11.23 -4.86 1.61
C THR A 64 11.93 -4.91 0.25
N ARG A 65 13.26 -4.90 0.27
CA ARG A 65 14.09 -4.92 -0.93
C ARG A 65 15.13 -6.01 -0.79
N ASP A 66 14.88 -7.13 -1.46
CA ASP A 66 15.78 -8.27 -1.45
C ASP A 66 16.92 -8.05 -2.43
N ARG A 67 18.14 -8.38 -1.98
CA ARG A 67 19.36 -8.28 -2.80
C ARG A 67 19.94 -9.67 -2.96
N PRO A 68 19.42 -10.48 -3.90
CA PRO A 68 19.93 -11.82 -4.11
C PRO A 68 21.40 -11.75 -4.54
N GLU A 69 22.19 -12.72 -4.07
CA GLU A 69 23.59 -12.83 -4.47
C GLU A 69 23.66 -13.13 -5.97
N GLY A 70 24.30 -12.24 -6.73
CA GLY A 70 24.38 -12.34 -8.18
C GLY A 70 25.09 -11.15 -8.81
N ARG A 71 25.57 -11.31 -10.04
CA ARG A 71 26.20 -10.21 -10.78
C ARG A 71 25.12 -9.24 -11.27
N GLY A 72 25.18 -8.00 -10.77
CA GLY A 72 24.47 -6.87 -11.36
C GLY A 72 24.94 -6.58 -12.80
N GLY A 73 24.12 -5.84 -13.53
CA GLY A 73 24.44 -5.33 -14.87
C GLY A 73 24.81 -3.85 -14.85
N GLY A 74 24.71 -3.20 -16.02
CA GLY A 74 25.05 -1.78 -16.20
C GLY A 74 24.21 -0.80 -15.36
N PHE A 75 23.10 -1.24 -14.77
CA PHE A 75 22.23 -0.43 -13.90
C PHE A 75 22.43 -0.71 -12.41
N GLY A 76 23.52 -1.40 -12.05
CA GLY A 76 23.85 -1.74 -10.66
C GLY A 76 23.40 -3.15 -10.23
N PRO A 77 23.49 -3.46 -8.93
CA PRO A 77 23.16 -4.79 -8.41
C PRO A 77 21.67 -5.11 -8.59
N VAL A 78 21.36 -6.41 -8.59
CA VAL A 78 19.98 -6.88 -8.56
C VAL A 78 19.35 -6.46 -7.24
N GLU A 79 18.15 -5.90 -7.31
CA GLU A 79 17.32 -5.56 -6.16
C GLU A 79 15.88 -5.87 -6.52
N VAL A 80 15.21 -6.68 -5.70
CA VAL A 80 13.89 -7.25 -5.98
C VAL A 80 12.90 -6.79 -4.92
N LEU A 81 11.73 -6.31 -5.37
CA LEU A 81 10.56 -6.06 -4.53
C LEU A 81 9.73 -7.35 -4.42
N PRO A 82 8.86 -7.48 -3.41
CA PRO A 82 7.90 -8.58 -3.39
C PRO A 82 7.11 -8.65 -4.71
N PRO A 83 6.81 -9.85 -5.23
CA PRO A 83 6.31 -10.07 -6.59
C PRO A 83 4.88 -9.60 -6.83
N VAL A 84 4.12 -9.34 -5.76
CA VAL A 84 2.73 -8.89 -5.82
C VAL A 84 2.63 -7.46 -5.31
N THR A 85 2.03 -6.61 -6.13
CA THR A 85 1.71 -5.22 -5.81
C THR A 85 0.22 -5.08 -5.55
N CYS A 86 -0.11 -4.44 -4.43
CA CYS A 86 -1.47 -4.20 -4.00
C CYS A 86 -1.74 -2.70 -3.84
N VAL A 87 -2.93 -2.27 -4.28
CA VAL A 87 -3.46 -0.93 -4.06
C VAL A 87 -4.84 -1.08 -3.46
N GLY A 88 -5.03 -0.58 -2.24
CA GLY A 88 -6.26 -0.78 -1.48
C GLY A 88 -6.85 0.53 -0.97
N ALA A 89 -8.16 0.65 -1.03
CA ALA A 89 -8.91 1.74 -0.44
C ALA A 89 -9.36 1.35 0.96
N PHE A 90 -8.88 2.07 1.97
CA PHE A 90 -9.22 1.86 3.37
C PHE A 90 -10.03 3.02 3.93
N ALA A 91 -10.93 2.72 4.87
CA ALA A 91 -11.64 3.72 5.64
C ALA A 91 -11.69 3.35 7.13
N SER A 92 -11.65 4.35 8.00
CA SER A 92 -11.89 4.23 9.44
C SER A 92 -13.22 4.90 9.77
N ALA A 93 -14.09 4.24 10.52
CA ALA A 93 -15.10 4.95 11.30
C ALA A 93 -14.42 5.56 12.54
N ALA A 94 -14.85 6.73 13.01
CA ALA A 94 -14.29 7.34 14.21
C ALA A 94 -14.31 6.37 15.40
N VAL A 95 -13.19 6.32 16.13
CA VAL A 95 -13.00 5.48 17.33
C VAL A 95 -13.39 6.25 18.60
N ASP A 96 -13.75 7.54 18.49
CA ASP A 96 -14.31 8.30 19.61
C ASP A 96 -15.80 7.94 19.79
N PRO A 97 -16.18 7.28 20.90
CA PRO A 97 -17.59 6.95 21.17
C PRO A 97 -18.49 8.19 21.35
N GLY A 98 -17.91 9.37 21.55
CA GLY A 98 -18.60 10.65 21.68
C GLY A 98 -18.83 11.39 20.36
N LEU A 99 -18.23 10.93 19.25
CA LEU A 99 -18.43 11.49 17.91
C LEU A 99 -19.40 10.62 17.12
N GLU A 100 -20.30 11.24 16.36
CA GLU A 100 -21.30 10.50 15.61
C GLU A 100 -20.62 9.71 14.47
N PRO A 101 -20.68 8.35 14.44
CA PRO A 101 -19.90 7.52 13.50
C PRO A 101 -20.27 7.74 12.03
N VAL A 102 -21.42 8.36 11.79
CA VAL A 102 -21.91 8.72 10.46
C VAL A 102 -21.18 9.97 9.93
N LEU A 103 -20.77 10.89 10.81
CA LEU A 103 -20.26 12.21 10.43
C LEU A 103 -18.73 12.31 10.41
N HIS A 104 -17.99 11.36 11.01
CA HIS A 104 -16.53 11.40 11.05
C HIS A 104 -15.92 10.12 10.50
N ARG A 105 -15.48 10.18 9.24
CA ARG A 105 -14.81 9.06 8.57
C ARG A 105 -13.49 9.55 8.00
N SER A 106 -12.43 8.76 8.16
CA SER A 106 -11.21 8.97 7.38
C SER A 106 -11.04 7.92 6.29
N ALA A 107 -10.46 8.33 5.18
CA ALA A 107 -10.12 7.45 4.07
C ALA A 107 -8.64 7.58 3.69
N LEU A 108 -8.06 6.49 3.18
CA LEU A 108 -6.70 6.45 2.70
C LEU A 108 -6.55 5.37 1.63
N THR A 109 -5.86 5.70 0.53
CA THR A 109 -5.36 4.68 -0.39
C THR A 109 -4.00 4.21 0.07
N VAL A 110 -3.88 2.91 0.35
CA VAL A 110 -2.63 2.31 0.78
C VAL A 110 -2.06 1.49 -0.37
N VAL A 111 -0.77 1.67 -0.63
CA VAL A 111 0.00 0.91 -1.60
C VAL A 111 1.01 0.06 -0.84
N TRP A 112 1.02 -1.24 -1.11
CA TRP A 112 1.96 -2.17 -0.47
C TRP A 112 2.37 -3.30 -1.42
N PHE A 113 3.36 -4.06 -0.99
CA PHE A 113 3.92 -5.18 -1.73
C PHE A 113 3.94 -6.42 -0.83
N GLN A 114 3.61 -7.58 -1.39
CA GLN A 114 3.53 -8.86 -0.67
C GLN A 114 4.01 -10.02 -1.55
N HIS A 115 4.24 -11.18 -0.93
CA HIS A 115 4.75 -12.37 -1.64
C HIS A 115 3.65 -13.25 -2.23
N THR A 116 2.48 -13.28 -1.59
CA THR A 116 1.32 -14.06 -2.04
C THR A 116 0.27 -13.14 -2.66
N THR A 117 -0.77 -13.68 -3.28
CA THR A 117 -1.94 -12.90 -3.72
C THR A 117 -3.03 -12.79 -2.65
N ASP A 118 -2.81 -13.32 -1.45
CA ASP A 118 -3.82 -13.30 -0.38
C ASP A 118 -3.85 -11.93 0.30
N VAL A 119 -4.93 -11.18 0.12
CA VAL A 119 -5.09 -9.83 0.67
C VAL A 119 -5.31 -9.85 2.19
N ALA A 120 -5.70 -10.99 2.77
CA ALA A 120 -5.81 -11.13 4.21
C ALA A 120 -4.46 -10.95 4.92
N GLU A 121 -3.34 -11.19 4.22
CA GLU A 121 -1.98 -11.04 4.75
C GLU A 121 -1.49 -9.58 4.78
N ALA A 122 -2.32 -8.59 4.45
CA ALA A 122 -1.91 -7.17 4.51
C ALA A 122 -1.34 -6.77 5.89
N GLY A 123 -1.90 -7.32 6.99
CA GLY A 123 -1.40 -7.08 8.35
C GLY A 123 -0.07 -7.75 8.67
N GLU A 124 0.38 -8.69 7.84
CA GLU A 124 1.67 -9.38 7.99
C GLU A 124 2.79 -8.65 7.23
N VAL A 125 2.43 -7.68 6.38
CA VAL A 125 3.39 -6.86 5.63
C VAL A 125 4.14 -5.95 6.60
N PRO A 126 5.48 -6.00 6.64
CA PRO A 126 6.28 -5.14 7.52
C PRO A 126 5.94 -3.65 7.33
N GLY A 127 5.67 -2.96 8.44
CA GLY A 127 5.32 -1.54 8.46
C GLY A 127 3.85 -1.23 8.11
N PHE A 128 3.03 -2.22 7.75
CA PHE A 128 1.62 -1.98 7.44
C PHE A 128 0.80 -1.64 8.70
N LEU A 129 1.06 -2.32 9.82
CA LEU A 129 0.36 -2.03 11.07
C LEU A 129 0.78 -0.69 11.69
N ASP A 130 1.95 -0.17 11.28
CA ASP A 130 2.55 1.07 11.79
C ASP A 130 2.16 2.30 10.97
N ILE A 131 1.23 2.17 10.02
CA ILE A 131 0.74 3.31 9.23
C ILE A 131 0.24 4.41 10.19
N PRO A 132 0.80 5.63 10.14
CA PRO A 132 0.43 6.73 11.04
C PRO A 132 -0.88 7.36 10.56
N TRP A 133 -1.98 6.61 10.67
CA TRP A 133 -3.26 6.91 10.03
C TRP A 133 -3.74 8.33 10.31
N GLU A 134 -3.61 8.80 11.54
CA GLU A 134 -3.97 10.13 12.01
C GLU A 134 -3.23 11.27 11.28
N GLU A 135 -2.04 11.00 10.73
CA GLU A 135 -1.24 11.99 10.01
C GLU A 135 -1.47 11.93 8.50
N VAL A 136 -1.68 10.72 7.96
CA VAL A 136 -1.68 10.48 6.52
C VAL A 136 -3.07 10.35 5.92
N ALA A 137 -4.06 9.91 6.70
CA ALA A 137 -5.43 9.80 6.22
C ALA A 137 -6.11 11.17 6.15
N GLU A 138 -7.14 11.25 5.33
CA GLU A 138 -7.97 12.44 5.23
C GLU A 138 -9.27 12.22 5.97
N ASP A 139 -9.64 13.17 6.84
CA ASP A 139 -10.92 13.18 7.52
C ASP A 139 -11.98 13.87 6.65
N HIS A 140 -13.15 13.24 6.56
CA HIS A 140 -14.31 13.77 5.87
C HIS A 140 -15.47 13.94 6.86
N GLU A 141 -16.09 15.11 6.80
CA GLU A 141 -17.41 15.39 7.38
C GLU A 141 -18.47 15.26 6.27
N LEU A 142 -19.55 14.52 6.54
CA LEU A 142 -20.67 14.32 5.60
C LEU A 142 -21.78 15.35 5.79
#